data_AF-A0A024FK77-F1
#
_entry.id   AF-A0A024FK77-F1
#
_cell.length_a   1.000
_cell.length_b   1.000
_cell.length_c   1.000
_cell.angle_alpha   90.00
_cell.angle_beta   90.00
_cell.angle_gamma   90.00
#
_symmetry.space_group_name_H-M   'P 1'
#
loop_
_entity.id
_entity.type
_entity.pdbx_description
1 polymer ?
#
loop_
_entity_poly.entity_id
_entity_poly.type
_entity_poly.pdbx_seq_one_letter_code
_entity_poly.pdbx_strand_id
1 'polypeptide(L)'
;MKNLCFTTLLIFTISIATATAQDSTALKKKKFDFGIRHGYSIWDVNASNSGLSDTNLYVGLFLETRLSKKLSIQLEANYSHSNLLELPVLLKYRISDKFEIYGGAQLEVSLDDNIQEAFKNKRLGTSLVLGAQYNINTHWFIDARYTHGLTNQIRVFNGFDTESIYGKKSTVNFGVGYKF
;
A
#
# COMPACT_ATOMS: atom_id res chain seq x y z
N MET A 1 -3.73 -24.29 -5.68
CA MET A 1 -3.19 -23.19 -6.51
C MET A 1 -2.82 -21.92 -5.71
N LYS A 2 -3.02 -21.86 -4.39
CA LYS A 2 -2.71 -20.67 -3.55
C LYS A 2 -1.21 -20.42 -3.36
N ASN A 3 -0.39 -21.46 -3.39
CA ASN A 3 1.05 -21.35 -3.11
C ASN A 3 1.87 -20.90 -4.34
N LEU A 4 1.28 -20.95 -5.55
CA LEU A 4 1.99 -20.66 -6.79
C LEU A 4 2.17 -19.14 -6.99
N CYS A 5 1.17 -18.35 -6.59
CA CYS A 5 1.16 -16.88 -6.77
C CYS A 5 2.20 -16.19 -5.87
N PHE A 6 2.34 -16.67 -4.63
CA PHE A 6 3.33 -16.18 -3.66
C PHE A 6 4.77 -16.47 -4.11
N THR A 7 5.01 -17.67 -4.63
CA THR A 7 6.33 -18.03 -5.18
C THR A 7 6.67 -17.22 -6.42
N THR A 8 5.71 -16.97 -7.32
CA THR A 8 5.97 -16.18 -8.53
C THR A 8 6.22 -14.71 -8.22
N LEU A 9 5.55 -14.12 -7.23
CA LEU A 9 5.77 -12.72 -6.85
C LEU A 9 7.15 -12.54 -6.19
N LEU A 10 7.55 -13.49 -5.33
CA LEU A 10 8.88 -13.51 -4.71
C LEU A 10 9.99 -13.65 -5.77
N ILE A 11 9.80 -14.55 -6.75
CA ILE A 11 10.74 -14.75 -7.86
C ILE A 11 10.82 -13.50 -8.74
N PHE A 12 9.70 -12.84 -9.04
CA PHE A 12 9.69 -11.60 -9.83
C PHE A 12 10.44 -10.46 -9.13
N THR A 13 10.33 -10.34 -7.79
CA THR A 13 11.09 -9.34 -7.02
C THR A 13 12.59 -9.63 -6.97
N ILE A 14 12.99 -10.91 -6.88
CA ILE A 14 14.41 -11.31 -6.95
C ILE A 14 14.96 -11.04 -8.36
N SER A 15 14.18 -11.29 -9.41
CA SER A 15 14.60 -11.02 -10.80
C SER A 15 14.78 -9.53 -11.10
N ILE A 16 13.96 -8.65 -10.53
CA ILE A 16 14.16 -7.19 -10.66
C ILE A 16 15.43 -6.75 -9.91
N ALA A 17 15.71 -7.32 -8.73
CA ALA A 17 16.95 -7.05 -8.01
C ALA A 17 18.19 -7.50 -8.80
N THR A 18 18.15 -8.65 -9.47
CA THR A 18 19.27 -9.13 -10.31
C THR A 18 19.39 -8.42 -11.66
N ALA A 19 18.29 -7.97 -12.26
CA ALA A 19 18.31 -7.23 -13.53
C ALA A 19 18.95 -5.83 -13.39
N THR A 20 18.97 -5.28 -12.17
CA THR A 20 19.70 -4.02 -11.90
C THR A 20 21.20 -4.20 -11.66
N ALA A 21 21.71 -5.45 -11.65
CA ALA A 21 23.12 -5.75 -11.42
C ALA A 21 23.95 -5.94 -12.71
N GLN A 22 23.31 -5.99 -13.89
CA GLN A 22 23.98 -6.14 -15.18
C GLN A 22 23.40 -5.17 -16.22
N ASP A 23 23.83 -3.90 -16.16
CA ASP A 23 24.38 -3.23 -17.34
C ASP A 23 24.87 -1.83 -16.98
N SER A 24 26.16 -1.62 -17.18
CA SER A 24 26.87 -0.38 -16.95
C SER A 24 26.99 0.40 -18.25
N THR A 25 26.01 1.26 -18.55
CA THR A 25 26.18 2.34 -19.53
C THR A 25 25.35 3.59 -19.18
N ALA A 26 26.03 4.60 -18.64
CA ALA A 26 25.69 6.04 -18.70
C ALA A 26 24.28 6.54 -18.31
N LEU A 27 23.57 5.89 -17.37
CA LEU A 27 22.51 6.56 -16.60
C LEU A 27 23.11 7.02 -15.27
N LYS A 28 23.04 8.32 -14.96
CA LYS A 28 23.42 8.87 -13.64
C LYS A 28 22.89 7.92 -12.56
N LYS A 29 23.79 7.28 -11.80
CA LYS A 29 23.50 6.28 -10.75
C LYS A 29 22.54 6.88 -9.72
N LYS A 30 21.24 6.84 -9.99
CA LYS A 30 20.20 7.20 -9.03
C LYS A 30 20.24 6.09 -7.99
N LYS A 31 20.72 6.44 -6.80
CA LYS A 31 20.68 5.55 -5.64
C LYS A 31 19.19 5.38 -5.29
N PHE A 32 18.74 4.13 -5.31
CA PHE A 32 17.44 3.74 -4.78
C PHE A 32 17.68 3.18 -3.38
N ASP A 33 16.90 3.65 -2.41
CA ASP A 33 16.85 3.09 -1.08
C ASP A 33 15.74 2.03 -1.10
N PHE A 34 16.11 0.76 -0.92
CA PHE A 34 15.18 -0.36 -0.84
C PHE A 34 14.86 -0.65 0.63
N GLY A 35 13.66 -1.16 0.91
CA GLY A 35 13.31 -1.55 2.27
C GLY A 35 12.05 -2.39 2.37
N ILE A 36 11.78 -2.81 3.59
CA ILE A 36 10.58 -3.54 3.98
C ILE A 36 9.75 -2.72 4.96
N ARG A 37 8.44 -2.93 4.95
CA ARG A 37 7.52 -2.37 5.96
C ARG A 37 6.49 -3.38 6.39
N HIS A 38 6.04 -3.25 7.62
CA HIS A 38 4.92 -3.99 8.19
C HIS A 38 4.06 -3.02 8.97
N GLY A 39 2.75 -3.24 9.00
CA GLY A 39 1.88 -2.39 9.77
C GLY A 39 0.51 -2.98 10.06
N TYR A 40 -0.19 -2.27 10.93
CA TYR A 40 -1.57 -2.54 11.28
C TYR A 40 -2.46 -1.42 10.74
N SER A 41 -3.70 -1.77 10.44
CA SER A 41 -4.68 -0.88 9.83
C SER A 41 -5.98 -0.98 10.59
N ILE A 42 -6.59 0.17 10.85
CA ILE A 42 -7.93 0.29 11.43
C ILE A 42 -8.82 0.88 10.34
N TRP A 43 -9.85 0.15 9.96
CA TRP A 43 -10.74 0.51 8.85
C TRP A 43 -12.11 0.91 9.39
N ASP A 44 -12.61 2.06 8.95
CA ASP A 44 -13.97 2.51 9.22
C ASP A 44 -14.77 2.47 7.92
N VAL A 45 -15.89 1.75 7.94
CA VAL A 45 -16.88 1.76 6.85
C VAL A 45 -18.11 2.52 7.33
N ASN A 46 -18.27 3.76 6.85
CA ASN A 46 -19.49 4.53 7.08
C ASN A 46 -20.61 3.97 6.18
N ALA A 47 -21.42 3.06 6.72
CA ALA A 47 -22.73 2.71 6.20
C ALA A 47 -23.79 3.35 7.10
N SER A 48 -24.80 3.96 6.49
CA SER A 48 -25.75 4.93 7.06
C SER A 48 -26.56 4.51 8.30
N ASN A 49 -26.35 3.33 8.90
CA ASN A 49 -26.94 2.93 10.19
C ASN A 49 -26.12 1.87 10.98
N SER A 50 -24.88 1.56 10.61
CA SER A 50 -24.01 0.66 11.38
C SER A 50 -22.54 0.86 11.01
N GLY A 51 -21.75 1.36 11.95
CA GLY A 51 -20.29 1.42 11.81
C GLY A 51 -19.70 0.05 12.09
N LEU A 52 -19.06 -0.55 11.09
CA LEU A 52 -18.22 -1.73 11.27
C LEU A 52 -16.76 -1.26 11.28
N SER A 53 -16.08 -1.48 12.40
CA SER A 53 -14.63 -1.29 12.51
C SER A 53 -13.94 -2.65 12.52
N ASP A 54 -12.91 -2.79 11.70
CA ASP A 54 -12.11 -4.02 11.65
C ASP A 54 -10.62 -3.66 11.55
N THR A 55 -9.77 -4.62 11.95
CA THR A 55 -8.33 -4.47 11.96
C THR A 55 -7.68 -5.38 10.94
N ASN A 56 -6.62 -4.91 10.28
CA ASN A 56 -5.91 -5.70 9.28
C ASN A 56 -4.40 -5.49 9.37
N LEU A 57 -3.65 -6.57 9.19
CA LEU A 57 -2.18 -6.56 9.12
C LEU A 57 -1.73 -6.60 7.66
N TYR A 58 -0.63 -5.91 7.37
CA TYR A 58 0.01 -5.96 6.07
C TYR A 58 1.54 -5.98 6.19
N VAL A 59 2.17 -6.55 5.17
CA VAL A 59 3.61 -6.52 4.94
C VAL A 59 3.87 -5.99 3.53
N GLY A 60 4.98 -5.30 3.33
CA GLY A 60 5.27 -4.73 2.04
C GLY A 60 6.75 -4.43 1.81
N LEU A 61 7.06 -4.23 0.54
CA LEU A 61 8.36 -3.77 0.06
C LEU A 61 8.21 -2.33 -0.43
N PHE A 62 9.29 -1.56 -0.38
CA PHE A 62 9.32 -0.23 -0.97
C PHE A 62 10.65 0.10 -1.64
N LEU A 63 10.58 1.01 -2.60
CA LEU A 63 11.70 1.61 -3.31
C LEU A 63 11.55 3.14 -3.21
N GLU A 64 12.52 3.81 -2.60
CA GLU A 64 12.57 5.26 -2.49
C GLU A 64 13.71 5.82 -3.36
N THR A 65 13.48 6.91 -4.09
CA THR A 65 14.56 7.66 -4.74
C THR A 65 14.43 9.15 -4.46
N ARG A 66 15.56 9.77 -4.12
CA ARG A 66 15.63 11.21 -3.87
C ARG A 66 15.61 11.98 -5.18
N LEU A 67 14.63 12.86 -5.32
CA LEU A 67 14.52 13.81 -6.43
C LEU A 67 15.33 15.08 -6.13
N SER A 68 15.40 15.49 -4.86
CA SER A 68 16.16 16.65 -4.40
C SER A 68 16.64 16.46 -2.95
N LYS A 69 17.20 17.51 -2.33
CA LYS A 69 17.56 17.49 -0.90
C LYS A 69 16.35 17.25 0.00
N LYS A 70 15.16 17.69 -0.39
CA LYS A 70 13.93 17.60 0.43
C LYS A 70 12.85 16.71 -0.16
N LEU A 71 12.90 16.40 -1.46
CA LEU A 71 11.87 15.62 -2.15
C LEU A 71 12.39 14.22 -2.49
N SER A 72 11.56 13.22 -2.21
CA SER A 72 11.73 11.84 -2.64
C SER A 72 10.45 11.33 -3.26
N ILE A 73 10.55 10.33 -4.13
CA ILE A 73 9.41 9.53 -4.58
C ILE A 73 9.60 8.11 -4.07
N GLN A 74 8.52 7.49 -3.58
CA GLN A 74 8.52 6.14 -3.02
C GLN A 74 7.43 5.32 -3.71
N LEU A 75 7.82 4.15 -4.21
CA LEU A 75 6.93 3.12 -4.72
C LEU A 75 6.83 2.01 -3.67
N GLU A 76 5.62 1.52 -3.41
CA GLU A 76 5.39 0.44 -2.46
C GLU A 76 4.61 -0.71 -3.12
N ALA A 77 4.82 -1.91 -2.60
CA ALA A 77 3.97 -3.07 -2.84
C ALA A 77 3.64 -3.70 -1.49
N ASN A 78 2.43 -3.48 -0.99
CA ASN A 78 1.94 -3.99 0.28
C ASN A 78 0.92 -5.10 0.04
N TYR A 79 1.04 -6.21 0.75
CA TYR A 79 0.08 -7.30 0.76
C TYR A 79 -0.52 -7.42 2.16
N SER A 80 -1.85 -7.41 2.22
CA SER A 80 -2.58 -7.48 3.47
C SER A 80 -3.25 -8.84 3.68
N HIS A 81 -3.55 -9.18 4.94
CA HIS A 81 -4.18 -10.46 5.29
C HIS A 81 -5.53 -10.68 4.59
N SER A 82 -6.23 -9.60 4.25
CA SER A 82 -7.49 -9.62 3.47
C SER A 82 -7.31 -9.94 1.97
N ASN A 83 -6.18 -10.51 1.54
CA ASN A 83 -5.85 -10.77 0.13
C ASN A 83 -5.90 -9.52 -0.76
N LEU A 84 -5.60 -8.35 -0.19
CA LEU A 84 -5.53 -7.09 -0.92
C LEU A 84 -4.07 -6.74 -1.21
N LEU A 85 -3.75 -6.53 -2.48
CA LEU A 85 -2.49 -5.96 -2.93
C LEU A 85 -2.65 -4.46 -3.11
N GLU A 86 -1.83 -3.67 -2.43
CA GLU A 86 -1.84 -2.21 -2.48
C GLU A 86 -0.53 -1.73 -3.10
N LEU A 87 -0.64 -0.87 -4.13
CA LEU A 87 0.49 -0.30 -4.88
C LEU A 87 0.50 1.24 -4.76
N PRO A 88 0.95 1.80 -3.62
CA PRO A 88 1.16 3.23 -3.45
C PRO A 88 2.29 3.81 -4.32
N VAL A 89 2.04 5.01 -4.83
CA VAL A 89 3.06 5.91 -5.41
C VAL A 89 3.03 7.21 -4.62
N LEU A 90 4.06 7.44 -3.81
CA LEU A 90 4.10 8.49 -2.80
C LEU A 90 5.15 9.55 -3.14
N LEU A 91 4.77 10.82 -3.05
CA LEU A 91 5.70 11.93 -3.00
C LEU A 91 5.98 12.27 -1.53
N LYS A 92 7.25 12.27 -1.15
CA LYS A 92 7.70 12.55 0.22
C LYS A 92 8.40 13.90 0.29
N TYR A 93 8.06 14.69 1.30
CA TYR A 93 8.71 15.95 1.63
C TYR A 93 9.35 15.87 3.01
N ARG A 94 10.66 16.10 3.04
CA ARG A 94 11.48 16.07 4.25
C ARG A 94 11.45 17.42 4.97
N ILE A 95 10.77 17.44 6.11
CA ILE A 95 10.66 18.62 6.98
C ILE A 95 11.96 18.80 7.77
N SER A 96 12.51 17.70 8.30
CA SER A 96 13.79 17.64 9.00
C SER A 96 14.49 16.30 8.72
N ASP A 97 15.69 16.08 9.24
CA ASP A 97 16.38 14.79 9.09
C ASP A 97 15.61 13.61 9.70
N LYS A 98 14.73 13.88 10.69
CA LYS A 98 13.91 12.86 11.35
C LYS A 98 12.46 12.81 10.88
N PHE A 99 11.90 13.92 10.39
CA PHE A 99 10.47 14.01 10.07
C PHE A 99 10.22 14.24 8.58
N GLU A 100 9.34 13.41 8.04
CA GLU A 100 8.88 13.45 6.65
C GLU A 100 7.35 13.43 6.62
N ILE A 101 6.75 14.16 5.68
CA ILE A 101 5.35 14.01 5.32
C ILE A 101 5.27 13.49 3.90
N TYR A 102 4.20 12.81 3.56
CA TYR A 102 4.02 12.27 2.23
C TYR A 102 2.57 12.18 1.83
N GLY A 103 2.35 12.19 0.52
CA GLY A 103 1.04 11.99 -0.06
C GLY A 103 1.16 11.36 -1.44
N GLY A 104 0.10 10.69 -1.89
CA GLY A 104 0.13 10.03 -3.17
C GLY A 104 -1.13 9.27 -3.52
N ALA A 105 -1.07 8.61 -4.68
CA ALA A 105 -2.13 7.73 -5.14
C ALA A 105 -1.80 6.29 -4.78
N GLN A 106 -2.83 5.50 -4.52
CA GLN A 106 -2.74 4.07 -4.23
C GLN A 106 -3.68 3.32 -5.16
N LEU A 107 -3.16 2.29 -5.83
CA LEU A 107 -3.96 1.30 -6.54
C LEU A 107 -4.15 0.09 -5.64
N GLU A 108 -5.36 -0.46 -5.61
CA GLU A 108 -5.76 -1.58 -4.79
C GLU A 108 -6.28 -2.69 -5.71
N VAL A 109 -5.75 -3.90 -5.55
CA VAL A 109 -6.13 -5.08 -6.32
C VAL A 109 -6.58 -6.16 -5.35
N SER A 110 -7.86 -6.52 -5.41
CA SER A 110 -8.39 -7.63 -4.63
C SER A 110 -8.02 -8.95 -5.31
N LEU A 111 -7.25 -9.78 -4.60
CA LEU A 111 -6.82 -11.12 -5.02
C LEU A 111 -7.75 -12.21 -4.47
N ASP A 112 -8.98 -11.84 -4.08
CA ASP A 112 -9.95 -12.81 -3.61
C ASP A 112 -10.42 -13.72 -4.76
N ASP A 113 -10.21 -15.03 -4.57
CA ASP A 113 -10.47 -16.08 -5.56
C ASP A 113 -11.89 -16.68 -5.42
N ASN A 114 -12.76 -16.10 -4.59
CA ASN A 114 -14.10 -16.63 -4.35
C ASN A 114 -14.94 -16.71 -5.66
N ILE A 115 -15.40 -17.93 -5.96
CA ILE A 115 -16.00 -18.38 -7.23
C ILE A 115 -17.47 -17.94 -7.38
N GLN A 116 -18.09 -17.39 -6.33
CA GLN A 116 -19.46 -16.87 -6.40
C GLN A 116 -19.47 -15.42 -6.86
N GLU A 117 -19.84 -15.17 -8.11
CA GLU A 117 -19.97 -13.83 -8.70
C GLU A 117 -20.89 -12.89 -7.90
N ALA A 118 -21.83 -13.47 -7.14
CA ALA A 118 -22.78 -12.74 -6.29
C ALA A 118 -22.11 -12.00 -5.10
N PHE A 119 -20.90 -12.37 -4.67
CA PHE A 119 -20.21 -11.82 -3.49
C PHE A 119 -18.90 -11.07 -3.81
N LYS A 120 -18.61 -10.80 -5.08
CA LYS A 120 -17.32 -10.26 -5.52
C LYS A 120 -17.21 -8.75 -5.23
N ASN A 121 -16.20 -8.34 -4.45
CA ASN A 121 -15.75 -6.95 -4.39
C ASN A 121 -15.19 -6.51 -5.76
N LYS A 122 -15.20 -5.21 -6.07
CA LYS A 122 -14.55 -4.75 -7.31
C LYS A 122 -13.07 -5.14 -7.27
N ARG A 123 -12.60 -5.80 -8.34
CA ARG A 123 -11.22 -6.32 -8.43
C ARG A 123 -10.16 -5.22 -8.31
N LEU A 124 -10.53 -3.99 -8.68
CA LEU A 124 -9.66 -2.83 -8.67
C LEU A 124 -10.33 -1.69 -7.92
N GLY A 125 -9.53 -0.93 -7.20
CA GLY A 125 -9.90 0.41 -6.83
C GLY A 125 -8.70 1.29 -6.55
N THR A 126 -9.00 2.55 -6.31
CA THR A 126 -8.01 3.61 -6.12
C THR A 126 -8.33 4.41 -4.87
N SER A 127 -7.28 4.90 -4.25
CA SER A 127 -7.30 5.66 -3.01
C SER A 127 -6.25 6.77 -3.03
N LEU A 128 -6.43 7.77 -2.18
CA LEU A 128 -5.41 8.76 -1.86
C LEU A 128 -4.81 8.44 -0.50
N VAL A 129 -3.50 8.61 -0.39
CA VAL A 129 -2.74 8.41 0.84
C VAL A 129 -2.18 9.74 1.29
N LEU A 130 -2.28 10.03 2.58
CA LEU A 130 -1.60 11.12 3.26
C LEU A 130 -1.01 10.59 4.56
N GLY A 131 0.25 10.90 4.84
CA GLY A 131 0.89 10.38 6.04
C GLY A 131 2.12 11.14 6.49
N ALA A 132 2.62 10.74 7.65
CA ALA A 132 3.82 11.25 8.28
C ALA A 132 4.70 10.10 8.74
N GLN A 133 6.01 10.30 8.62
CA GLN A 133 7.04 9.34 8.96
C GLN A 133 8.05 9.98 9.93
N TYR A 134 8.43 9.21 10.94
CA TYR A 134 9.52 9.52 11.86
C TYR A 134 10.66 8.50 11.67
N ASN A 135 11.81 8.99 11.22
CA ASN A 135 13.04 8.22 11.11
C ASN A 135 13.70 8.13 12.49
N ILE A 136 13.65 6.93 13.09
CA ILE A 136 14.33 6.64 14.38
C ILE A 136 15.84 6.72 14.17
N ASN A 137 16.32 6.14 13.07
CA ASN A 137 17.70 6.22 12.62
C ASN A 137 17.75 6.12 11.07
N THR A 138 18.93 5.86 10.50
CA THR A 138 19.11 5.76 9.05
C THR A 138 18.41 4.56 8.42
N HIS A 139 18.10 3.53 9.21
CA HIS A 139 17.49 2.27 8.75
C HIS A 139 16.03 2.17 9.21
N TRP A 140 15.75 2.39 10.48
CA TRP A 140 14.43 2.20 11.08
C TRP A 140 13.58 3.47 11.04
N PHE A 141 12.32 3.31 10.66
CA PHE A 141 11.31 4.35 10.75
C PHE A 141 9.96 3.80 11.22
N ILE A 142 9.14 4.70 11.73
CA ILE A 142 7.72 4.46 12.00
C ILE A 142 6.89 5.46 11.21
N ASP A 143 5.69 5.06 10.80
CA ASP A 143 4.80 5.91 10.02
C ASP A 143 3.34 5.77 10.45
N ALA A 144 2.59 6.86 10.27
CA ALA A 144 1.14 6.88 10.39
C ALA A 144 0.56 7.53 9.14
N ARG A 145 -0.45 6.89 8.53
CA ARG A 145 -1.07 7.35 7.30
C ARG A 145 -2.57 7.17 7.32
N TYR A 146 -3.26 8.10 6.69
CA TYR A 146 -4.67 8.02 6.36
C TYR A 146 -4.82 7.73 4.87
N THR A 147 -5.64 6.73 4.54
CA THR A 147 -5.97 6.33 3.18
C THR A 147 -7.45 6.55 2.95
N HIS A 148 -7.79 7.34 1.94
CA HIS A 148 -9.16 7.66 1.55
C HIS A 148 -9.49 7.02 0.20
N GLY A 149 -10.42 6.07 0.20
CA GLY A 149 -10.92 5.42 -1.01
C GLY A 149 -11.63 6.40 -1.94
N LEU A 150 -11.12 6.56 -3.14
CA LEU A 150 -11.78 7.35 -4.20
C LEU A 150 -12.84 6.52 -4.93
N THR A 151 -12.69 5.21 -4.90
CA THR A 151 -13.57 4.26 -5.57
C THR A 151 -14.43 3.52 -4.58
N ASN A 152 -15.62 3.22 -5.06
CA ASN A 152 -16.64 2.43 -4.43
C ASN A 152 -16.26 0.93 -4.51
N GLN A 153 -15.60 0.40 -3.48
CA GLN A 153 -14.99 -0.95 -3.49
C GLN A 153 -15.70 -2.00 -2.62
N ILE A 154 -16.43 -1.60 -1.57
CA ILE A 154 -17.06 -2.51 -0.59
C ILE A 154 -18.57 -2.56 -0.82
N ARG A 155 -19.15 -3.73 -1.11
CA ARG A 155 -20.61 -3.91 -1.16
C ARG A 155 -21.18 -3.97 0.27
N VAL A 156 -22.13 -3.09 0.60
CA VAL A 156 -22.92 -3.10 1.83
C VAL A 156 -24.24 -3.84 1.55
N PHE A 157 -24.57 -4.86 2.35
CA PHE A 157 -25.81 -5.63 2.22
C PHE A 157 -26.95 -4.85 2.91
N ASN A 158 -27.98 -4.44 2.17
CA ASN A 158 -29.20 -3.87 2.74
C ASN A 158 -30.31 -4.90 2.53
N GLY A 159 -30.84 -5.46 3.61
CA GLY A 159 -31.48 -6.77 3.69
C GLY A 159 -32.63 -7.15 2.74
N PHE A 160 -33.06 -6.32 1.79
CA PHE A 160 -34.17 -6.65 0.87
C PHE A 160 -34.10 -6.02 -0.55
N ASP A 161 -33.00 -5.38 -0.98
CA ASP A 161 -32.91 -4.75 -2.31
C ASP A 161 -31.75 -5.27 -3.18
N THR A 162 -32.04 -5.48 -4.46
CA THR A 162 -31.16 -6.07 -5.50
C THR A 162 -30.01 -5.17 -5.98
N GLU A 163 -29.73 -4.04 -5.32
CA GLU A 163 -28.63 -3.15 -5.70
C GLU A 163 -27.52 -3.09 -4.64
N SER A 164 -26.31 -3.36 -5.10
CA SER A 164 -25.09 -3.35 -4.31
C SER A 164 -24.68 -1.91 -3.97
N ILE A 165 -24.94 -1.43 -2.76
CA ILE A 165 -24.44 -0.12 -2.31
C ILE A 165 -22.93 -0.26 -2.08
N TYR A 166 -22.12 0.47 -2.85
CA TYR A 166 -20.68 0.43 -2.66
C TYR A 166 -20.21 1.61 -1.80
N GLY A 167 -19.55 1.33 -0.68
CA GLY A 167 -18.98 2.34 0.22
C GLY A 167 -17.55 2.72 -0.13
N LYS A 168 -17.16 3.96 0.21
CA LYS A 168 -15.76 4.41 0.21
C LYS A 168 -15.10 3.94 1.50
N LYS A 169 -14.03 3.15 1.36
CA LYS A 169 -13.24 2.70 2.50
C LYS A 169 -12.30 3.81 2.95
N SER A 170 -12.28 4.11 4.24
CA SER A 170 -11.24 4.95 4.83
C SER A 170 -10.46 4.14 5.86
N THR A 171 -9.18 4.43 5.98
CA THR A 171 -8.27 3.62 6.79
C THR A 171 -7.24 4.51 7.46
N VAL A 172 -6.96 4.23 8.72
CA VAL A 172 -5.76 4.71 9.40
C VAL A 172 -4.80 3.53 9.51
N ASN A 173 -3.61 3.65 8.95
CA ASN A 173 -2.55 2.66 9.10
C ASN A 173 -1.42 3.22 9.95
N PHE A 174 -0.83 2.33 10.75
CA PHE A 174 0.42 2.57 11.46
C PHE A 174 1.42 1.51 11.04
N GLY A 175 2.66 1.90 10.79
CA GLY A 175 3.67 1.00 10.28
C GLY A 175 5.04 1.21 10.89
N VAL A 176 5.86 0.19 10.72
CA VAL A 176 7.29 0.15 11.02
C VAL A 176 7.99 -0.31 9.76
N GLY A 177 9.10 0.32 9.42
CA GLY A 177 9.90 -0.09 8.27
C GLY A 177 11.40 -0.04 8.50
N TYR A 178 12.10 -0.77 7.64
CA TYR A 178 13.54 -0.89 7.62
C TYR A 178 14.06 -0.60 6.21
N LYS A 179 14.94 0.40 6.10
CA LYS A 179 15.73 0.75 4.91
C LYS A 179 17.07 0.00 4.96
N PHE A 180 17.43 -0.69 3.88
CA PHE A 180 18.70 -1.41 3.76
C PHE A 180 19.87 -0.49 3.42
#